data_AF-A0AAU0H9H5-F1
#
_entry.id   AF-A0AAU0H9H5-F1
#
_cell.length_a   1.000
_cell.length_b   1.000
_cell.length_c   1.000
_cell.angle_alpha   90.00
_cell.angle_beta   90.00
_cell.angle_gamma   90.00
#
_symmetry.space_group_name_H-M   'P 1'
#
loop_
_entity.id
_entity.type
_entity.pdbx_description
1 polymer ?
#
loop_
_entity_poly.entity_id
_entity_poly.type
_entity_poly.pdbx_seq_one_letter_code
_entity_poly.pdbx_strand_id
1 'polypeptide(L)'
;MAFRNDDDKKAYWKENLSLLAKLLVVWFAVSFGAGILFVDVLDNIHFFGFKLGFWFAQQGSIYVFVALIFVYMSKMKAMDKRYGVNEE
;
A
#
# COMPACT_ATOMS: atom_id res chain seq x y z
N MET A 1 22.24 13.14 -2.67
CA MET A 1 21.11 13.92 -3.20
C MET A 1 21.26 15.40 -2.84
N ALA A 2 21.60 16.26 -3.81
CA ALA A 2 21.61 17.71 -3.61
C ALA A 2 20.31 18.29 -4.18
N PHE A 3 19.31 18.51 -3.32
CA PHE A 3 18.10 19.21 -3.70
C PHE A 3 18.46 20.65 -4.12
N ARG A 4 17.99 21.10 -5.28
CA ARG A 4 18.33 22.42 -5.85
C ARG A 4 17.80 23.59 -5.02
N ASN A 5 16.72 23.40 -4.26
CA ASN A 5 16.11 24.43 -3.43
C ASN A 5 15.35 23.80 -2.23
N ASP A 6 15.18 24.53 -1.11
CA ASP A 6 14.45 24.03 0.06
C ASP A 6 12.94 23.81 -0.21
N ASP A 7 12.39 24.51 -1.21
CA ASP A 7 11.01 24.28 -1.69
C ASP A 7 10.83 22.90 -2.34
N ASP A 8 11.84 22.41 -3.07
CA ASP A 8 11.80 21.08 -3.69
C ASP A 8 11.82 19.96 -2.62
N LYS A 9 12.57 20.16 -1.53
CA LYS A 9 12.56 19.25 -0.36
C LYS A 9 11.18 19.18 0.28
N LYS A 10 10.53 20.34 0.46
CA LYS A 10 9.18 20.41 1.05
C LYS A 10 8.13 19.76 0.16
N ALA A 11 8.21 19.97 -1.16
CA ALA A 11 7.32 19.34 -2.12
C ALA A 11 7.47 17.81 -2.13
N TYR A 12 8.71 17.31 -2.18
CA TYR A 12 9.02 15.88 -2.11
C TYR A 12 8.52 15.25 -0.80
N TRP A 13 8.77 15.91 0.34
CA TRP A 13 8.29 15.44 1.64
C TRP A 13 6.76 15.36 1.70
N LYS A 14 6.08 16.39 1.19
CA LYS A 14 4.60 16.43 1.15
C LYS A 14 4.03 15.33 0.24
N GLU A 15 4.65 15.07 -0.92
CA GLU A 15 4.24 13.97 -1.78
C GLU A 15 4.46 12.61 -1.13
N ASN A 16 5.61 12.37 -0.50
CA ASN A 16 5.87 11.13 0.22
C ASN A 16 4.87 10.92 1.37
N LEU A 17 4.54 11.97 2.13
CA LEU A 17 3.52 11.91 3.16
C LEU A 17 2.13 11.61 2.59
N SER A 18 1.80 12.16 1.42
CA SER A 18 0.56 11.84 0.70
C SER A 18 0.53 10.39 0.21
N LEU A 19 1.67 9.84 -0.25
CA LEU A 19 1.80 8.44 -0.62
C LEU A 19 1.58 7.52 0.59
N LEU A 20 2.23 7.81 1.71
CA LEU A 20 2.04 7.09 2.97
C LEU A 20 0.60 7.14 3.45
N ALA A 21 -0.04 8.32 3.43
CA ALA A 21 -1.44 8.47 3.80
C ALA A 21 -2.37 7.63 2.91
N LYS A 22 -2.15 7.62 1.59
CA LYS A 22 -2.90 6.77 0.65
C LYS A 22 -2.68 5.29 0.94
N LEU A 23 -1.46 4.88 1.21
CA LEU A 23 -1.15 3.50 1.58
C LEU A 23 -1.86 3.08 2.87
N LEU A 24 -1.86 3.94 3.89
CA LEU A 24 -2.58 3.72 5.15
C LEU A 24 -4.09 3.58 4.94
N VAL A 25 -4.68 4.41 4.08
CA VAL A 25 -6.10 4.32 3.73
C VAL A 25 -6.41 3.00 3.01
N VAL A 26 -5.58 2.59 2.04
CA VAL A 26 -5.77 1.30 1.36
C VAL A 26 -5.56 0.14 2.33
N TRP A 27 -4.53 0.20 3.17
CA TRP A 27 -4.28 -0.80 4.20
C TRP A 27 -5.46 -0.94 5.16
N PHE A 28 -6.02 0.18 5.62
CA PHE A 28 -7.23 0.20 6.45
C PHE A 28 -8.43 -0.36 5.69
N ALA A 29 -8.65 0.07 4.45
CA ALA A 29 -9.75 -0.41 3.62
C ALA A 29 -9.65 -1.91 3.32
N VAL A 30 -8.45 -2.47 3.13
CA VAL A 30 -8.30 -3.91 2.91
C VAL A 30 -8.41 -4.67 4.23
N SER A 31 -7.78 -4.21 5.30
CA SER A 31 -7.84 -4.90 6.61
C SER A 31 -9.26 -4.91 7.18
N PHE A 32 -9.97 -3.79 7.07
CA PHE A 32 -11.33 -3.64 7.58
C PHE A 32 -12.39 -4.07 6.56
N GLY A 33 -12.24 -3.65 5.29
CA GLY A 33 -13.19 -3.96 4.22
C GLY A 33 -13.16 -5.41 3.78
N ALA A 34 -11.98 -5.97 3.48
CA ALA A 34 -11.88 -7.38 3.09
C ALA A 34 -11.98 -8.34 4.29
N GLY A 35 -11.52 -7.91 5.47
CA GLY A 35 -11.53 -8.74 6.68
C GLY A 35 -12.86 -8.79 7.45
N ILE A 36 -13.69 -7.73 7.39
CA ILE A 36 -14.94 -7.63 8.18
C ILE A 36 -16.16 -7.44 7.28
N LEU A 37 -16.10 -6.54 6.29
CA LEU A 37 -17.26 -6.16 5.49
C LEU A 37 -17.58 -7.17 4.37
N PHE A 38 -16.54 -7.70 3.73
CA PHE A 38 -16.65 -8.76 2.73
C PHE A 38 -16.46 -10.16 3.32
N VAL A 39 -16.32 -10.28 4.64
CA VAL A 39 -16.05 -11.57 5.29
C VAL A 39 -17.15 -12.57 4.96
N ASP A 40 -18.43 -12.16 4.97
CA ASP A 40 -19.57 -13.04 4.65
C ASP A 40 -19.59 -13.48 3.19
N VAL A 41 -19.17 -12.60 2.26
CA VAL A 41 -19.09 -12.93 0.82
C VAL A 41 -17.90 -13.85 0.55
N LEU A 42 -16.77 -13.60 1.21
CA LEU A 42 -15.58 -14.45 1.16
C LEU A 42 -15.83 -15.79 1.86
N ASP A 43 -16.61 -15.84 2.94
CA ASP A 43 -16.95 -17.07 3.66
C ASP A 43 -17.74 -18.05 2.79
N ASN A 44 -18.55 -17.54 1.87
CA ASN A 44 -19.27 -18.36 0.89
C ASN A 44 -18.33 -19.05 -0.12
N ILE A 45 -17.10 -18.55 -0.29
CA ILE A 45 -16.09 -19.18 -1.13
C ILE A 45 -15.17 -20.01 -0.24
N HIS A 46 -15.32 -21.33 -0.30
CA HIS A 46 -14.41 -22.23 0.41
C HIS A 46 -13.14 -22.42 -0.41
N PHE A 47 -12.01 -21.89 0.07
CA PHE A 47 -10.72 -22.12 -0.54
C PHE A 47 -10.02 -23.23 0.23
N PHE A 48 -9.77 -24.35 -0.47
CA PHE A 48 -9.05 -25.50 0.09
C PHE A 48 -9.74 -26.18 1.30
N GLY A 49 -11.07 -26.04 1.43
CA GLY A 49 -11.85 -26.61 2.55
C GLY A 49 -11.97 -25.71 3.78
N PHE A 50 -11.40 -24.50 3.72
CA PHE A 50 -11.51 -23.49 4.78
C PHE A 50 -12.18 -22.22 4.28
N LYS A 51 -12.79 -21.50 5.21
CA LYS A 51 -13.42 -20.21 5.03
C LYS A 51 -12.40 -19.17 4.56
N LEU A 52 -12.59 -18.59 3.37
CA LEU A 52 -11.66 -17.58 2.82
C LEU A 52 -11.56 -16.36 3.70
N GLY A 53 -12.66 -15.94 4.36
CA GLY A 53 -12.64 -14.85 5.32
C GLY A 53 -11.65 -15.10 6.47
N PHE A 54 -11.63 -16.34 6.99
CA PHE A 54 -10.69 -16.74 8.04
C PHE A 54 -9.24 -16.77 7.56
N TRP A 55 -8.98 -17.33 6.36
CA TRP A 55 -7.66 -17.31 5.74
C TRP A 55 -7.16 -15.88 5.51
N PHE A 56 -8.06 -14.97 5.10
CA PHE A 56 -7.70 -13.58 4.84
C PHE A 56 -7.36 -12.81 6.12
N ALA A 57 -8.08 -13.09 7.21
CA ALA A 57 -7.80 -12.53 8.53
C ALA A 57 -6.41 -12.95 9.07
N GLN A 58 -5.96 -14.16 8.74
CA GLN A 58 -4.75 -14.75 9.32
C GLN A 58 -3.49 -14.61 8.43
N GLN A 59 -3.61 -14.86 7.13
CA GLN A 59 -2.51 -14.83 6.16
C GLN A 59 -2.76 -13.83 5.03
N GLY A 60 -4.01 -13.50 4.70
CA GLY A 60 -4.31 -12.53 3.64
C GLY A 60 -3.76 -11.13 3.92
N SER A 61 -3.82 -10.67 5.17
CA SER A 61 -3.31 -9.35 5.57
C SER A 61 -1.81 -9.17 5.28
N ILE A 62 -0.99 -10.21 5.44
CA ILE A 62 0.45 -10.11 5.15
C ILE A 62 0.74 -10.08 3.65
N TYR A 63 -0.02 -10.81 2.83
CA TYR A 63 0.10 -10.72 1.36
C TYR A 63 -0.30 -9.34 0.85
N VAL A 64 -1.38 -8.77 1.39
CA VAL A 64 -1.80 -7.39 1.09
C VAL A 64 -0.71 -6.41 1.49
N PHE A 65 -0.10 -6.59 2.65
CA PHE A 65 0.98 -5.74 3.13
C PHE A 65 2.19 -5.77 2.18
N VAL A 66 2.62 -6.95 1.73
CA VAL A 66 3.69 -7.08 0.72
C VAL A 66 3.31 -6.41 -0.60
N ALA A 67 2.08 -6.61 -1.08
CA ALA A 67 1.59 -5.96 -2.30
C ALA A 67 1.62 -4.42 -2.18
N LEU A 68 1.24 -3.88 -1.03
CA LEU A 68 1.31 -2.45 -0.74
C LEU A 68 2.75 -1.92 -0.78
N ILE A 69 3.73 -2.68 -0.29
CA ILE A 69 5.16 -2.33 -0.38
C ILE A 69 5.59 -2.23 -1.85
N PHE A 70 5.21 -3.18 -2.70
CA PHE A 70 5.52 -3.13 -4.13
C PHE A 70 4.88 -1.91 -4.82
N VAL A 71 3.64 -1.59 -4.48
CA VAL A 71 2.94 -0.40 -5.00
C VAL A 71 3.64 0.88 -4.53
N TYR A 72 4.05 0.94 -3.26
CA TYR A 72 4.83 2.05 -2.72
C TYR A 72 6.14 2.23 -3.46
N MET A 73 6.95 1.18 -3.59
CA MET A 73 8.22 1.24 -4.32
C MET A 73 8.02 1.70 -5.76
N SER A 74 7.00 1.21 -6.44
CA SER A 74 6.70 1.61 -7.83
C SER A 74 6.31 3.08 -7.93
N LYS A 75 5.49 3.58 -6.98
CA LYS A 75 5.11 5.00 -6.91
C LYS A 75 6.28 5.89 -6.50
N MET A 76 7.11 5.45 -5.57
CA MET A 76 8.31 6.18 -5.14
C MET A 76 9.30 6.27 -6.30
N LYS A 77 9.54 5.18 -7.03
CA LYS A 77 10.36 5.18 -8.25
C LYS A 77 9.81 6.13 -9.34
N ALA A 78 8.48 6.24 -9.46
CA ALA A 78 7.86 7.21 -10.37
C ALA A 78 8.03 8.67 -9.89
N MET A 79 8.00 8.89 -8.58
CA MET A 79 8.24 10.18 -7.93
C MET A 79 9.70 10.60 -8.09
N ASP A 80 10.66 9.69 -7.81
CA ASP A 80 12.09 9.91 -8.01
C ASP A 80 12.41 10.28 -9.47
N LYS A 81 11.80 9.57 -10.43
CA LYS A 81 11.92 9.90 -11.86
C LYS A 81 11.38 11.29 -12.19
N ARG A 82 10.30 11.74 -11.53
CA ARG A 82 9.72 13.08 -11.73
C ARG A 82 10.58 14.19 -11.15
N TYR A 83 11.17 13.95 -9.98
CA TYR A 83 12.05 14.92 -9.32
C TYR A 83 13.51 14.83 -9.80
N GLY A 84 13.81 13.97 -10.78
CA GLY A 84 15.14 13.82 -11.36
C GLY A 84 16.17 13.29 -10.37
N VAL A 85 15.72 12.65 -9.29
CA VAL A 85 16.57 11.92 -8.35
C VAL A 85 16.85 10.56 -8.96
N ASN A 86 17.51 10.54 -10.13
CA ASN A 86 18.22 9.36 -10.55
C ASN A 86 19.46 9.29 -9.65
N GLU A 87 19.40 8.44 -8.63
CA GLU A 87 20.64 7.82 -8.15
C GLU A 87 21.20 7.04 -9.33
N GLU A 88 22.46 7.34 -9.68
CA GLU A 88 23.26 6.52 -10.59
C GLU A 88 23.35 5.07 -10.09
#